data_AF-A0A9D6SF92-F1
#
_entry.id   AF-A0A9D6SF92-F1
#
_cell.length_a   1.000
_cell.length_b   1.000
_cell.length_c   1.000
_cell.angle_alpha   90.00
_cell.angle_beta   90.00
_cell.angle_gamma   90.00
#
_symmetry.space_group_name_H-M   'P 1'
#
loop_
_entity.id
_entity.type
_entity.pdbx_description
1 polymer ?
#
loop_
_entity_poly.entity_id
_entity_poly.type
_entity_poly.pdbx_seq_one_letter_code
_entity_poly.pdbx_strand_id
1 'polypeptide(L)'
;MASNNKITFLVVLVLVAGAVTLFGQAPKKSVISYPVGYRKWAHVKSMVIFGKDHKLFNQFEGLHNVYVNDIGWPSLQQGRVYPDGSMLAFELFALKSSPGAIESGPRKFLAVMRKNSKLYADTGGWGFEVFQGYQSEGSLKDMKQCFNCHASKKAKDFVFSDFAQ
;
A
#
# COMPACT_ATOMS: atom_id res chain seq x y z
N MET A 1 -29.61 -22.22 78.54
CA MET A 1 -28.51 -23.20 78.60
C MET A 1 -28.28 -23.75 77.20
N ALA A 2 -27.01 -23.97 76.87
CA ALA A 2 -26.40 -24.32 75.60
C ALA A 2 -27.21 -25.17 74.58
N SER A 3 -27.04 -24.88 73.29
CA SER A 3 -26.14 -25.70 72.45
C SER A 3 -26.06 -25.21 70.99
N ASN A 4 -24.85 -24.85 70.60
CA ASN A 4 -24.29 -24.83 69.25
C ASN A 4 -24.81 -25.96 68.32
N ASN A 5 -24.98 -25.71 67.02
CA ASN A 5 -23.88 -25.96 66.08
C ASN A 5 -24.21 -25.49 64.66
N LYS A 6 -23.20 -24.86 64.05
CA LYS A 6 -23.21 -24.21 62.75
C LYS A 6 -23.30 -25.28 61.65
N ILE A 7 -24.32 -25.18 60.80
CA ILE A 7 -24.47 -26.01 59.60
C ILE A 7 -23.52 -25.46 58.55
N THR A 8 -22.39 -26.15 58.35
CA THR A 8 -21.43 -25.87 57.29
C THR A 8 -21.96 -26.44 55.97
N PHE A 9 -22.70 -25.63 55.19
CA PHE A 9 -22.97 -25.95 53.78
C PHE A 9 -21.87 -25.34 52.91
N LEU A 10 -20.94 -26.19 52.47
CA LEU A 10 -19.91 -25.86 51.50
C LEU A 10 -20.54 -25.98 50.11
N VAL A 11 -21.07 -24.87 49.57
CA VAL A 11 -21.52 -24.79 48.18
C VAL A 11 -20.33 -24.39 47.31
N VAL A 12 -19.98 -25.31 46.41
CA VAL A 12 -18.96 -25.18 45.37
C VAL A 12 -19.35 -24.06 44.40
N LEU A 13 -18.50 -23.06 44.22
CA LEU A 13 -18.55 -22.18 43.04
C LEU A 13 -17.29 -22.37 42.21
N VAL A 14 -17.50 -22.97 41.05
CA VAL A 14 -16.54 -23.23 39.99
C VAL A 14 -16.06 -21.88 39.41
N LEU A 15 -14.79 -21.54 39.61
CA LEU A 15 -14.11 -20.46 38.88
C LEU A 15 -13.23 -21.07 37.80
N VAL A 16 -13.82 -21.27 36.61
CA VAL A 16 -13.06 -21.47 35.37
C VAL A 16 -12.39 -20.13 35.07
N ALA A 17 -11.15 -19.96 35.51
CA ALA A 17 -10.30 -18.86 35.07
C ALA A 17 -9.92 -19.14 33.61
N GLY A 18 -10.75 -18.65 32.69
CA GLY A 18 -10.42 -18.60 31.27
C GLY A 18 -9.19 -17.73 31.06
N ALA A 19 -8.04 -18.36 30.84
CA ALA A 19 -6.89 -17.70 30.26
C ALA A 19 -7.23 -17.37 28.80
N VAL A 20 -7.85 -16.22 28.57
CA VAL A 20 -7.95 -15.64 27.23
C VAL A 20 -6.55 -15.17 26.87
N THR A 21 -5.73 -16.06 26.32
CA THR A 21 -4.56 -15.68 25.56
C THR A 21 -5.05 -14.96 24.31
N LEU A 22 -5.14 -13.63 24.39
CA LEU A 22 -5.17 -12.78 23.21
C LEU A 22 -3.83 -12.99 22.50
N PHE A 23 -3.79 -13.97 21.60
CA PHE A 23 -2.76 -14.02 20.57
C PHE A 23 -2.88 -12.72 19.79
N GLY A 24 -1.97 -11.78 20.06
CA GLY A 24 -1.72 -10.66 19.17
C GLY A 24 -1.40 -11.26 17.80
N GLN A 25 -2.35 -11.18 16.88
CA GLN A 25 -2.08 -11.50 15.49
C GLN A 25 -1.05 -10.46 15.03
N ALA A 26 0.19 -10.90 14.83
CA ALA A 26 1.15 -10.14 14.04
C ALA A 26 0.42 -9.69 12.76
N PRO A 27 0.49 -8.41 12.35
CA PRO A 27 -0.25 -7.96 11.19
C PRO A 27 0.14 -8.86 10.02
N LYS A 28 -0.81 -9.70 9.57
CA LYS A 28 -0.64 -10.50 8.37
C LYS A 28 -0.22 -9.52 7.29
N LYS A 29 0.99 -9.68 6.74
CA LYS A 29 1.48 -8.92 5.59
C LYS A 29 0.31 -8.83 4.62
N SER A 30 -0.30 -7.66 4.52
CA SER A 30 -1.37 -7.44 3.55
C SER A 30 -0.67 -7.32 2.21
N VAL A 31 -0.44 -8.48 1.59
CA VAL A 31 0.18 -8.58 0.29
C VAL A 31 -0.84 -8.03 -0.70
N ILE A 32 -0.59 -6.82 -1.18
CA ILE A 32 -1.33 -6.31 -2.33
C ILE A 32 -1.03 -7.29 -3.47
N SER A 33 -2.05 -7.96 -3.98
CA SER A 33 -1.88 -8.87 -5.11
C SER A 33 -1.49 -8.10 -6.37
N TYR A 34 -0.76 -8.77 -7.28
CA TYR A 34 -0.44 -8.19 -8.58
C TYR A 34 -1.71 -7.68 -9.28
N PRO A 35 -1.77 -6.42 -9.71
CA PRO A 35 -3.01 -5.83 -10.24
C PRO A 35 -3.26 -6.26 -11.68
N VAL A 36 -3.80 -7.45 -11.89
CA VAL A 36 -4.07 -7.98 -13.23
C VAL A 36 -4.90 -6.98 -14.04
N GLY A 37 -4.44 -6.68 -15.26
CA GLY A 37 -5.13 -5.77 -16.17
C GLY A 37 -4.92 -4.27 -15.92
N TYR A 38 -4.04 -3.86 -15.00
CA TYR A 38 -3.84 -2.44 -14.68
C TYR A 38 -3.48 -1.55 -15.88
N ARG A 39 -2.90 -2.10 -16.95
CA ARG A 39 -2.60 -1.35 -18.18
C ARG A 39 -3.85 -0.88 -18.94
N LYS A 40 -5.03 -1.41 -18.60
CA LYS A 40 -6.33 -0.96 -19.12
C LYS A 40 -6.96 0.15 -18.29
N TRP A 41 -6.39 0.46 -17.12
CA TRP A 41 -6.85 1.55 -16.28
C TRP A 41 -6.51 2.90 -16.90
N ALA A 42 -7.09 3.98 -16.37
CA ALA A 42 -6.79 5.33 -16.81
C ALA A 42 -5.29 5.62 -16.66
N HIS A 43 -4.63 5.94 -17.77
CA HIS A 43 -3.27 6.44 -17.76
C HIS A 43 -3.26 7.89 -17.27
N VAL A 44 -2.57 8.13 -16.17
CA VAL A 44 -2.54 9.43 -15.48
C VAL A 44 -1.48 10.35 -16.06
N LYS A 45 -0.25 9.84 -16.18
CA LYS A 45 0.89 10.61 -16.67
C LYS A 45 2.06 9.71 -17.01
N SER A 46 2.95 10.25 -17.84
CA SER A 46 4.30 9.75 -18.02
C SER A 46 5.33 10.74 -17.48
N MET A 47 6.52 10.24 -17.17
CA MET A 47 7.69 11.06 -16.84
C MET A 47 8.95 10.32 -17.26
N VAL A 48 10.00 11.06 -17.65
CA VAL A 48 11.31 10.48 -17.93
C VAL A 48 12.32 11.11 -16.98
N ILE A 49 13.07 10.26 -16.27
CA ILE A 49 14.27 10.67 -15.53
C ILE A 49 15.46 10.06 -16.26
N PHE A 50 16.25 10.91 -16.93
CA PHE A 50 17.41 10.49 -17.72
C PHE A 50 18.73 11.18 -17.30
N GLY A 51 18.65 12.30 -16.57
CA GLY A 51 19.81 13.08 -16.12
C GLY A 51 20.15 12.84 -14.65
N LYS A 52 21.45 12.70 -14.35
CA LYS A 52 21.98 12.47 -12.99
C LYS A 52 21.69 13.61 -12.02
N ASP A 53 21.39 14.81 -12.52
CA ASP A 53 21.08 15.99 -11.72
C ASP A 53 19.71 15.89 -11.04
N HIS A 54 18.85 14.96 -11.48
CA HIS A 54 17.56 14.72 -10.85
C HIS A 54 17.75 13.99 -9.52
N LYS A 55 17.19 14.52 -8.42
CA LYS A 55 17.35 13.98 -7.05
C LYS A 55 16.93 12.50 -6.88
N LEU A 56 16.06 12.03 -7.76
CA LEU A 56 15.56 10.64 -7.78
C LEU A 56 16.24 9.76 -8.85
N PHE A 57 17.34 10.19 -9.46
CA PHE A 57 18.00 9.45 -10.53
C PHE A 57 18.40 8.04 -10.10
N ASN A 58 19.03 7.87 -8.93
CA ASN A 58 19.53 6.55 -8.53
C ASN A 58 18.42 5.53 -8.22
N GLN A 59 17.20 6.00 -7.97
CA GLN A 59 16.07 5.16 -7.59
C GLN A 59 15.12 4.93 -8.78
N PHE A 60 14.90 5.98 -9.57
CA PHE A 60 13.81 6.05 -10.54
C PHE A 60 14.27 6.60 -11.89
N GLU A 61 15.54 6.51 -12.27
CA GLU A 61 15.92 6.68 -13.67
C GLU A 61 15.17 5.69 -14.57
N GLY A 62 14.63 6.21 -15.68
CA GLY A 62 13.75 5.45 -16.55
C GLY A 62 12.57 6.24 -17.14
N LEU A 63 11.74 5.52 -17.89
CA LEU A 63 10.43 5.96 -18.37
C LEU A 63 9.35 5.45 -17.42
N HIS A 64 8.54 6.37 -16.91
CA HIS A 64 7.54 6.14 -15.88
C HIS A 64 6.18 6.24 -16.52
N ASN A 65 5.29 5.30 -16.21
CA ASN A 65 3.86 5.43 -16.49
C ASN A 65 3.08 5.21 -15.20
N VAL A 66 2.14 6.11 -14.91
CA VAL A 66 1.24 5.98 -13.77
C VAL A 66 -0.16 5.68 -14.26
N TYR A 67 -0.81 4.70 -13.66
CA TYR A 67 -2.19 4.30 -13.93
C TYR A 67 -3.01 4.38 -12.64
N VAL A 68 -4.31 4.65 -12.77
CA VAL A 68 -5.26 4.64 -11.64
C VAL A 68 -6.54 3.92 -12.03
N ASN A 69 -7.02 3.03 -11.17
CA ASN A 69 -8.25 2.28 -11.42
C ASN A 69 -9.49 3.19 -11.39
N ASP A 70 -10.61 2.67 -11.90
CA ASP A 70 -11.86 3.42 -12.02
C ASP A 70 -12.41 3.91 -10.66
N ILE A 71 -12.05 3.24 -9.57
CA ILE A 71 -12.42 3.63 -8.20
C ILE A 71 -11.69 4.93 -7.79
N GLY A 72 -10.37 5.00 -8.08
CA GLY A 72 -9.55 6.16 -7.72
C GLY A 72 -9.63 7.32 -8.72
N TRP A 73 -10.03 7.04 -9.97
CA TRP A 73 -10.02 8.03 -11.05
C TRP A 73 -10.81 9.31 -10.73
N PRO A 74 -12.08 9.25 -10.25
CA PRO A 74 -12.83 10.46 -9.91
C PRO A 74 -12.15 11.30 -8.81
N SER A 75 -11.50 10.63 -7.84
CA SER A 75 -10.82 11.31 -6.73
C SER A 75 -9.58 12.05 -7.22
N LEU A 76 -8.82 11.43 -8.13
CA LEU A 76 -7.67 12.08 -8.79
C LEU A 76 -8.12 13.32 -9.56
N GLN A 77 -9.19 13.23 -10.37
CA GLN A 77 -9.69 14.34 -11.17
C GLN A 77 -10.18 15.52 -10.32
N GLN A 78 -10.78 15.23 -9.17
CA GLN A 78 -11.42 16.23 -8.32
C GLN A 78 -10.52 16.71 -7.17
N GLY A 79 -9.31 16.15 -7.03
CA GLY A 79 -8.40 16.44 -5.92
C GLY A 79 -8.98 16.09 -4.55
N ARG A 80 -9.72 14.98 -4.44
CA ARG A 80 -10.39 14.54 -3.20
C ARG A 80 -9.69 13.32 -2.59
N VAL A 81 -10.06 13.01 -1.35
CA VAL A 81 -9.61 11.77 -0.66
C VAL A 81 -10.06 10.54 -1.44
N TYR A 82 -9.18 9.56 -1.59
CA TYR A 82 -9.47 8.35 -2.35
C TYR A 82 -10.31 7.37 -1.52
N PRO A 83 -11.38 6.78 -2.09
CA PRO A 83 -12.16 5.75 -1.43
C PRO A 83 -11.38 4.44 -1.31
N ASP A 84 -11.75 3.61 -0.33
CA ASP A 84 -11.20 2.26 -0.16
C ASP A 84 -11.39 1.44 -1.44
N GLY A 85 -10.35 0.70 -1.83
CA GLY A 85 -10.29 -0.01 -3.12
C GLY A 85 -9.64 0.79 -4.24
N SER A 86 -9.38 2.09 -4.07
CA SER A 86 -8.57 2.86 -5.03
C SER A 86 -7.18 2.24 -5.17
N MET A 87 -6.69 2.17 -6.40
CA MET A 87 -5.35 1.64 -6.70
C MET A 87 -4.63 2.52 -7.70
N LEU A 88 -3.36 2.79 -7.43
CA LEU A 88 -2.44 3.37 -8.40
C LEU A 88 -1.29 2.41 -8.68
N ALA A 89 -0.88 2.34 -9.94
CA ALA A 89 0.22 1.52 -10.41
C ALA A 89 1.26 2.41 -11.10
N PHE A 90 2.47 2.40 -10.58
CA PHE A 90 3.65 3.07 -11.13
C PHE A 90 4.53 2.03 -11.83
N GLU A 91 4.58 2.10 -13.15
CA GLU A 91 5.40 1.23 -13.97
C GLU A 91 6.67 1.95 -14.40
N LEU A 92 7.84 1.38 -14.06
CA LEU A 92 9.14 1.93 -14.42
C LEU A 92 9.85 1.04 -15.44
N PHE A 93 10.24 1.64 -16.56
CA PHE A 93 11.03 1.01 -17.61
C PHE A 93 12.43 1.60 -17.68
N ALA A 94 13.41 0.76 -18.03
CA ALA A 94 14.70 1.27 -18.49
C ALA A 94 14.51 2.10 -19.78
N LEU A 95 15.45 3.00 -20.07
CA LEU A 95 15.45 3.74 -21.33
C LEU A 95 16.24 2.98 -22.39
N LYS A 96 15.66 2.85 -23.58
CA LYS A 96 16.35 2.38 -24.77
C LYS A 96 16.46 3.56 -25.73
N SER A 97 17.67 4.03 -25.97
CA SER A 97 17.91 5.19 -26.84
C SER A 97 18.28 4.76 -28.25
N SER A 98 17.77 5.46 -29.24
CA SER A 98 18.15 5.39 -30.65
C SER A 98 18.34 6.81 -31.20
N PRO A 99 19.01 7.00 -32.36
CA PRO A 99 19.17 8.33 -32.93
C PRO A 99 17.82 9.03 -33.11
N GLY A 100 17.60 10.11 -32.36
CA GLY A 100 16.38 10.91 -32.41
C GLY A 100 15.18 10.35 -31.62
N ALA A 101 15.31 9.23 -30.92
CA ALA A 101 14.19 8.65 -30.16
C ALA A 101 14.61 7.97 -28.84
N ILE A 102 13.67 7.92 -27.92
CA ILE A 102 13.76 7.17 -26.66
C ILE A 102 12.54 6.25 -26.59
N GLU A 103 12.80 4.96 -26.45
CA GLU A 103 11.81 3.90 -26.29
C GLU A 103 11.85 3.31 -24.88
N SER A 104 10.78 2.62 -24.50
CA SER A 104 10.79 1.75 -23.33
C SER A 104 11.73 0.56 -23.57
N GLY A 105 12.66 0.36 -22.65
CA GLY A 105 13.42 -0.87 -22.49
C GLY A 105 12.67 -1.89 -21.61
N PRO A 106 13.39 -2.87 -21.03
CA PRO A 106 12.81 -3.80 -20.06
C PRO A 106 12.19 -3.08 -18.86
N ARG A 107 11.08 -3.62 -18.34
CA ARG A 107 10.50 -3.14 -17.09
C ARG A 107 11.46 -3.42 -15.93
N LYS A 108 11.75 -2.38 -15.15
CA LYS A 108 12.53 -2.48 -13.91
C LYS A 108 11.65 -3.03 -12.79
N PHE A 109 10.50 -2.40 -12.55
CA PHE A 109 9.52 -2.87 -11.58
C PHE A 109 8.14 -2.23 -11.82
N LEU A 110 7.14 -2.77 -11.12
CA LEU A 110 5.82 -2.20 -10.94
C LEU A 110 5.62 -1.93 -9.44
N ALA A 111 5.46 -0.67 -9.04
CA ALA A 111 5.09 -0.30 -7.67
C ALA A 111 3.58 -0.01 -7.62
N VAL A 112 2.91 -0.50 -6.58
CA VAL A 112 1.46 -0.38 -6.45
C VAL A 112 1.13 0.17 -5.08
N MET A 113 0.16 1.09 -5.03
CA MET A 113 -0.47 1.51 -3.79
C MET A 113 -1.97 1.22 -3.83
N ARG A 114 -2.52 0.74 -2.71
CA ARG A 114 -3.96 0.42 -2.57
C ARG A 114 -4.55 1.06 -1.32
N LYS A 115 -5.66 1.77 -1.48
CA LYS A 115 -6.39 2.36 -0.37
C LYS A 115 -7.19 1.28 0.37
N ASN A 116 -6.96 1.18 1.67
CA ASN A 116 -7.80 0.49 2.63
C ASN A 116 -7.56 1.13 4.00
N SER A 117 -8.46 2.02 4.39
CA SER A 117 -8.41 2.81 5.62
C SER A 117 -8.25 1.98 6.89
N LYS A 118 -8.87 0.80 6.93
CA LYS A 118 -8.83 -0.10 8.09
C LYS A 118 -7.54 -0.92 8.15
N LEU A 119 -7.13 -1.49 7.02
CA LEU A 119 -5.98 -2.40 6.95
C LEU A 119 -4.64 -1.67 7.02
N TYR A 120 -4.60 -0.41 6.59
CA TYR A 120 -3.39 0.39 6.46
C TYR A 120 -3.45 1.67 7.29
N ALA A 121 -4.07 1.61 8.48
CA ALA A 121 -4.25 2.76 9.35
C ALA A 121 -2.93 3.50 9.66
N ASP A 122 -1.85 2.73 9.86
CA ASP A 122 -0.51 3.25 10.20
C ASP A 122 0.21 3.98 9.05
N THR A 123 -0.32 3.87 7.82
CA THR A 123 0.23 4.46 6.60
C THR A 123 -0.80 5.34 5.89
N GLY A 124 -1.67 6.00 6.66
CA GLY A 124 -2.65 6.94 6.11
C GLY A 124 -3.73 6.27 5.25
N GLY A 125 -3.98 4.98 5.48
CA GLY A 125 -4.91 4.16 4.73
C GLY A 125 -4.35 3.59 3.43
N TRP A 126 -3.04 3.71 3.17
CA TRP A 126 -2.41 3.20 1.94
C TRP A 126 -1.44 2.05 2.20
N GLY A 127 -1.70 0.92 1.56
CA GLY A 127 -0.73 -0.15 1.44
C GLY A 127 0.17 0.08 0.23
N PHE A 128 1.39 -0.47 0.28
CA PHE A 128 2.37 -0.40 -0.80
C PHE A 128 2.92 -1.79 -1.08
N GLU A 129 3.24 -2.06 -2.35
CA GLU A 129 3.92 -3.29 -2.78
C GLU A 129 4.75 -3.00 -4.04
N VAL A 130 5.80 -3.79 -4.26
CA VAL A 130 6.68 -3.67 -5.43
C VAL A 130 6.89 -5.04 -6.07
N PHE A 131 6.65 -5.13 -7.37
CA PHE A 131 6.86 -6.32 -8.18
C PHE A 131 8.06 -6.13 -9.09
N GLN A 132 9.10 -6.95 -8.92
CA GLN A 132 10.36 -6.81 -9.67
C GLN A 132 10.22 -7.34 -11.10
N GLY A 133 10.71 -6.59 -12.08
CA GLY A 133 10.59 -6.93 -13.49
C GLY A 133 9.16 -7.31 -13.85
N TYR A 134 8.97 -8.52 -14.38
CA TYR A 134 7.65 -9.06 -14.75
C TYR A 134 7.09 -10.10 -13.76
N GLN A 135 7.66 -10.19 -12.56
CA GLN A 135 7.18 -11.11 -11.53
C GLN A 135 5.83 -10.64 -10.96
N SER A 136 5.01 -11.59 -10.50
CA SER A 136 3.75 -11.32 -9.80
C SER A 136 3.86 -11.42 -8.28
N GLU A 137 5.01 -11.88 -7.77
CA GLU A 137 5.28 -11.97 -6.34
C GLU A 137 5.75 -10.61 -5.79
N GLY A 138 5.19 -10.23 -4.65
CA GLY A 138 5.51 -8.96 -3.99
C GLY A 138 6.88 -9.03 -3.28
N SER A 139 7.74 -8.04 -3.53
CA SER A 139 9.11 -7.99 -3.01
C SER A 139 9.29 -7.06 -1.81
N LEU A 140 8.29 -6.23 -1.49
CA LEU A 140 8.42 -5.24 -0.43
C LEU A 140 8.41 -5.90 0.95
N LYS A 141 9.38 -5.51 1.77
CA LYS A 141 9.53 -6.01 3.15
C LYS A 141 8.90 -5.07 4.17
N ASP A 142 9.03 -3.77 3.96
CA ASP A 142 8.50 -2.74 4.86
C ASP A 142 7.85 -1.60 4.06
N MET A 143 6.53 -1.49 4.19
CA MET A 143 5.75 -0.45 3.52
C MET A 143 6.02 0.96 4.06
N LYS A 144 6.57 1.10 5.27
CA LYS A 144 6.89 2.42 5.85
C LYS A 144 7.94 3.15 5.03
N GLN A 145 8.84 2.42 4.36
CA GLN A 145 9.83 3.02 3.46
C GLN A 145 9.17 3.79 2.32
N CYS A 146 8.08 3.25 1.75
CA CYS A 146 7.29 3.93 0.73
C CYS A 146 6.47 5.07 1.35
N PHE A 147 5.77 4.79 2.45
CA PHE A 147 4.87 5.76 3.09
C PHE A 147 5.62 7.02 3.56
N ASN A 148 6.81 6.90 4.13
CA ASN A 148 7.57 8.05 4.63
C ASN A 148 7.87 9.09 3.54
N CYS A 149 8.14 8.65 2.31
CA CYS A 149 8.29 9.55 1.16
C CYS A 149 6.96 10.21 0.77
N HIS A 150 5.88 9.41 0.76
CA HIS A 150 4.53 9.83 0.41
C HIS A 150 3.85 10.70 1.48
N ALA A 151 4.32 10.67 2.74
CA ALA A 151 3.78 11.46 3.85
C ALA A 151 3.76 12.97 3.56
N SER A 152 4.72 13.46 2.78
CA SER A 152 4.79 14.85 2.32
C SER A 152 3.58 15.29 1.46
N LYS A 153 2.82 14.33 0.93
CA LYS A 153 1.62 14.56 0.11
C LYS A 153 0.32 14.33 0.87
N LYS A 154 0.32 14.41 2.21
CA LYS A 154 -0.90 14.28 3.04
C LYS A 154 -2.09 15.11 2.53
N ALA A 155 -1.86 16.33 2.06
CA ALA A 155 -2.92 17.20 1.53
C ALA A 155 -3.59 16.67 0.24
N LYS A 156 -2.94 15.75 -0.48
CA LYS A 156 -3.45 15.07 -1.67
C LYS A 156 -3.67 13.58 -1.40
N ASP A 157 -4.02 13.25 -0.16
CA ASP A 157 -4.18 11.88 0.32
C ASP A 157 -3.00 10.97 -0.05
N PHE A 158 -1.78 11.48 0.15
CA PHE A 158 -0.51 10.77 -0.04
C PHE A 158 -0.16 10.40 -1.50
N VAL A 159 -0.87 10.96 -2.49
CA VAL A 159 -0.60 10.74 -3.92
C VAL A 159 0.19 11.92 -4.51
N PHE A 160 1.26 11.61 -5.25
CA PHE A 160 2.08 12.63 -5.95
C PHE A 160 1.50 13.05 -7.30
N SER A 161 0.83 12.14 -7.99
CA SER A 161 0.28 12.41 -9.31
C SER A 161 -0.88 13.39 -9.22
N ASP A 162 -0.84 14.38 -10.10
CA ASP A 162 -1.94 15.29 -10.35
C ASP A 162 -2.61 14.92 -11.66
N PHE A 163 -3.91 15.17 -11.76
CA PHE A 163 -4.60 15.10 -13.03
C PHE A 163 -4.10 16.23 -13.93
N ALA A 164 -3.53 15.86 -15.09
CA ALA A 164 -3.21 16.78 -16.17
C ALA A 164 -4.27 16.59 -17.27
N GLN A 165 -4.96 17.67 -17.63
CA GLN A 165 -5.90 17.70 -18.77
C GLN A 165 -5.15 17.72 -20.10
#